data_AF-A0ABD2YYI0-F1
#
_entry.id   AF-A0ABD2YYI0-F1
#
_cell.length_a   1.000
_cell.length_b   1.000
_cell.length_c   1.000
_cell.angle_alpha   90.00
_cell.angle_beta   90.00
_cell.angle_gamma   90.00
#
_symmetry.space_group_name_H-M   'P 1'
#
loop_
_entity.id
_entity.type
_entity.pdbx_description
1 polymer ?
#
loop_
_entity_poly.entity_id
_entity_poly.type
_entity_poly.pdbx_seq_one_letter_code
_entity_poly.pdbx_strand_id
1 'polypeptide(L)'
;MRQLKVVTFDDAMAVGWSMYRILKLVQKSDKQKHRYVLEMHRNAVLVRKVINSFIRQSMAVFSESTNFKEGIPVLSRGSDQDFDFFYLVLQWPASYCDTKKSCCFPTPGKPEADFGVHGLWPNYNNGSYPANCNTTKLYDESKVFLTYALKICVQYQGLFLYRGLFTHQIQDLIPAMQKYWPSLNCPSSNGTNFWSHEWDKHGTCTVLDQHSYFKAVLILRKKSNLLQALTSAGIKPDNGLYSLDSIKKAIKNGTGLDAAVECNKDACGHDQLYQVYLCVDKSASELINCPVLPKKQCTTVVEFPAF
;
A
#
# COMPACT_ATOMS: atom_id res chain seq x y z
N MET A 1 -27.42 21.74 17.24
CA MET A 1 -26.49 22.48 16.35
C MET A 1 -25.54 23.31 17.21
N ARG A 2 -24.27 22.88 17.36
CA ARG A 2 -23.21 23.69 17.98
C ARG A 2 -22.20 24.04 16.88
N GLN A 3 -21.95 25.33 16.69
CA GLN A 3 -21.04 25.86 15.68
C GLN A 3 -19.59 25.42 15.99
N LEU A 4 -18.91 24.83 14.99
CA LEU A 4 -17.46 24.65 15.00
C LEU A 4 -16.80 26.03 14.92
N LYS A 5 -15.91 26.35 15.87
CA LYS A 5 -15.02 27.52 15.75
C LYS A 5 -13.79 27.11 14.95
N VAL A 6 -13.59 27.78 13.81
CA VAL A 6 -12.38 27.71 12.98
C VAL A 6 -11.28 28.52 13.69
N VAL A 7 -10.14 27.87 13.96
CA VAL A 7 -8.92 28.51 14.46
C VAL A 7 -8.25 29.23 13.28
N THR A 8 -7.97 30.53 13.39
CA THR A 8 -7.47 31.36 12.29
C THR A 8 -5.93 31.42 12.27
N PHE A 9 -5.37 31.83 11.14
CA PHE A 9 -3.92 31.89 10.84
C PHE A 9 -3.09 32.71 11.86
N ASP A 10 -3.72 33.66 12.55
CA ASP A 10 -3.09 34.48 13.59
C ASP A 10 -2.60 33.64 14.80
N ASP A 11 -3.24 32.50 15.08
CA ASP A 11 -2.88 31.62 16.19
C ASP A 11 -1.59 30.82 15.92
N ALA A 12 -1.24 30.57 14.64
CA ALA A 12 -0.01 29.88 14.26
C ALA A 12 1.22 30.81 14.27
N MET A 13 1.03 32.09 13.99
CA MET A 13 2.07 33.13 14.08
C MET A 13 2.54 33.36 15.52
N ALA A 14 1.71 33.09 16.53
CA ALA A 14 2.06 33.24 17.94
C ALA A 14 3.22 32.32 18.39
N VAL A 15 3.41 31.18 17.73
CA VAL A 15 4.46 30.20 18.08
C VAL A 15 5.84 30.67 17.60
N GLY A 16 5.93 31.23 16.37
CA GLY A 16 7.17 31.80 15.84
C GLY A 16 7.66 33.05 16.60
N TRP A 17 6.73 33.86 17.09
CA TRP A 17 7.03 35.05 17.91
C TRP A 17 7.48 34.72 19.34
N SER A 18 7.29 33.48 19.80
CA SER A 18 7.61 33.08 21.17
C SER A 18 9.12 32.95 21.42
N MET A 19 9.91 32.56 20.41
CA MET A 19 11.36 32.39 20.56
C MET A 19 12.10 33.74 20.61
N TYR A 20 11.62 34.75 19.87
CA TYR A 20 12.17 36.12 19.88
C TYR A 20 11.93 36.85 21.23
N ARG A 21 10.86 36.48 21.96
CA ARG A 21 10.53 37.11 23.25
C ARG A 21 11.26 36.51 24.46
N ILE A 22 11.79 35.28 24.35
CA ILE A 22 12.60 34.65 25.40
C ILE A 22 13.88 35.44 25.68
N LEU A 23 14.50 36.03 24.64
CA LEU A 23 15.69 36.88 24.78
C LEU A 23 15.43 38.21 25.53
N LYS A 24 14.17 38.67 25.61
CA LYS A 24 13.79 39.89 26.36
C LYS A 24 13.29 39.64 27.79
N LEU A 25 13.34 38.39 28.29
CA LEU A 25 12.92 38.06 29.66
C LEU A 25 14.00 38.33 30.73
N VAL A 26 15.26 38.49 30.32
CA VAL A 26 16.39 38.69 31.24
C VAL A 26 16.37 40.06 31.93
N GLN A 27 15.55 41.02 31.44
CA GLN A 27 15.50 42.41 31.95
C GLN A 27 14.19 42.81 32.66
N LYS A 28 13.27 41.87 32.96
CA LYS A 28 11.96 42.19 33.58
C LYS A 28 11.87 41.85 35.08
N SER A 29 11.01 42.56 35.83
CA SER A 29 10.79 42.34 37.27
C SER A 29 10.00 41.06 37.59
N ASP A 30 10.13 40.53 38.81
CA ASP A 30 9.60 39.20 39.17
C ASP A 30 8.07 39.08 39.10
N LYS A 31 7.31 40.15 39.36
CA LYS A 31 5.84 40.16 39.16
C LYS A 31 5.44 40.06 37.68
N GLN A 32 6.29 40.52 36.76
CA GLN A 32 6.05 40.39 35.31
C GLN A 32 6.45 39.02 34.78
N LYS A 33 7.50 38.40 35.33
CA LYS A 33 7.87 37.00 35.02
C LYS A 33 6.77 36.02 35.42
N HIS A 34 6.16 36.19 36.60
CA HIS A 34 5.10 35.29 37.07
C HIS A 34 3.85 35.32 36.17
N ARG A 35 3.41 36.51 35.72
CA ARG A 35 2.31 36.61 34.73
C ARG A 35 2.65 35.95 33.39
N TYR A 36 3.90 36.07 32.94
CA TYR A 36 4.35 35.47 31.69
C TYR A 36 4.40 33.92 31.77
N VAL A 37 4.83 33.36 32.91
CA VAL A 37 4.84 31.89 33.14
C VAL A 37 3.42 31.32 33.17
N LEU A 38 2.46 32.03 33.78
CA LEU A 38 1.05 31.62 33.77
C LEU A 38 0.44 31.63 32.36
N GLU A 39 0.83 32.59 31.53
CA GLU A 39 0.41 32.70 30.14
C GLU A 39 1.03 31.60 29.26
N MET A 40 2.31 31.25 29.46
CA MET A 40 2.95 30.10 28.81
C MET A 40 2.31 28.77 29.22
N HIS A 41 1.95 28.59 30.49
CA HIS A 41 1.26 27.38 30.93
C HIS A 41 -0.13 27.23 30.29
N ARG A 42 -0.89 28.32 30.15
CA ARG A 42 -2.18 28.31 29.43
C ARG A 42 -1.99 27.93 27.96
N ASN A 43 -0.96 28.44 27.30
CA ASN A 43 -0.63 28.10 25.91
C ASN A 43 -0.16 26.64 25.76
N ALA A 44 0.62 26.11 26.70
CA ALA A 44 1.03 24.70 26.69
C ALA A 44 -0.17 23.74 26.86
N VAL A 45 -1.14 24.09 27.71
CA VAL A 45 -2.39 23.35 27.86
C VAL A 45 -3.22 23.40 26.57
N LEU A 46 -3.25 24.55 25.89
CA LEU A 46 -3.95 24.71 24.62
C LEU A 46 -3.28 23.88 23.52
N VAL A 47 -1.96 23.91 23.39
CA VAL A 47 -1.18 23.09 22.45
C VAL A 47 -1.42 21.60 22.70
N ARG A 48 -1.40 21.16 23.96
CA ARG A 48 -1.70 19.75 24.33
C ARG A 48 -3.13 19.35 23.97
N LYS A 49 -4.11 20.25 24.11
CA LYS A 49 -5.50 20.01 23.69
C LYS A 49 -5.62 19.91 22.16
N VAL A 50 -4.91 20.75 21.42
CA VAL A 50 -4.88 20.71 19.95
C VAL A 50 -4.23 19.42 19.46
N ILE A 51 -3.08 19.03 20.01
CA ILE A 51 -2.39 17.77 19.67
C ILE A 51 -3.28 16.56 19.98
N ASN A 52 -3.90 16.52 21.16
CA ASN A 52 -4.79 15.41 21.52
C ASN A 52 -6.07 15.37 20.68
N SER A 53 -6.58 16.53 20.23
CA SER A 53 -7.69 16.59 19.28
C SER A 53 -7.26 16.07 17.90
N PHE A 54 -6.05 16.41 17.46
CA PHE A 54 -5.48 15.91 16.22
C PHE A 54 -5.28 14.39 16.26
N ILE A 55 -4.69 13.86 17.34
CA ILE A 55 -4.52 12.41 17.54
C ILE A 55 -5.87 11.68 17.54
N ARG A 56 -6.90 12.23 18.20
CA ARG A 56 -8.25 11.62 18.19
C ARG A 56 -8.90 11.63 16.81
N GLN A 57 -8.73 12.71 16.04
CA GLN A 57 -9.24 12.79 14.67
C GLN A 57 -8.49 11.82 13.76
N SER A 58 -7.16 11.70 13.89
CA SER A 58 -6.36 10.73 13.13
C SER A 58 -6.73 9.28 13.47
N MET A 59 -7.00 8.96 14.74
CA MET A 59 -7.45 7.63 15.16
C MET A 59 -8.88 7.31 14.71
N ALA A 60 -9.76 8.31 14.59
CA ALA A 60 -11.10 8.13 14.03
C ALA A 60 -11.05 7.83 12.51
N VAL A 61 -10.17 8.51 11.78
CA VAL A 61 -9.87 8.22 10.36
C VAL A 61 -9.26 6.82 10.19
N PHE A 62 -8.43 6.38 11.13
CA PHE A 62 -7.86 5.02 11.14
C PHE A 62 -8.91 3.93 11.47
N SER A 63 -9.93 4.26 12.26
CA SER A 63 -11.06 3.34 12.51
C SER A 63 -11.96 3.19 11.28
N GLU A 64 -12.19 4.27 10.52
CA GLU A 64 -12.97 4.22 9.27
C GLU A 64 -12.23 3.49 8.14
N SER A 65 -10.90 3.57 8.07
CA SER A 65 -10.11 2.82 7.07
C SER A 65 -10.08 1.30 7.29
N THR A 66 -10.58 0.80 8.42
CA THR A 66 -10.69 -0.66 8.67
C THR A 66 -12.03 -1.27 8.23
N ASN A 67 -13.00 -0.45 7.82
CA ASN A 67 -14.33 -0.89 7.39
C ASN A 67 -14.52 -0.70 5.87
N PHE A 68 -13.78 -1.47 5.08
CA PHE A 68 -13.94 -1.54 3.62
C PHE A 68 -15.27 -2.23 3.25
N LYS A 69 -16.33 -1.45 3.01
CA LYS A 69 -17.62 -1.93 2.47
C LYS A 69 -18.10 -1.18 1.22
N GLU A 70 -17.26 -0.40 0.56
CA GLU A 70 -17.66 0.28 -0.69
C GLU A 70 -16.99 -0.38 -1.90
N GLY A 71 -17.84 -0.90 -2.80
CA GLY A 71 -17.45 -1.48 -4.08
C GLY A 71 -16.80 -0.47 -5.01
N ILE A 72 -15.97 -0.98 -5.93
CA ILE A 72 -15.22 -0.17 -6.91
C ILE A 72 -16.22 0.49 -7.89
N PRO A 73 -16.17 1.82 -8.09
CA PRO A 73 -16.99 2.48 -9.11
C PRO A 73 -16.55 2.03 -10.51
N VAL A 74 -17.45 1.41 -11.25
CA VAL A 74 -17.22 1.00 -12.64
C VAL A 74 -17.32 2.24 -13.54
N LEU A 75 -16.18 2.73 -14.04
CA LEU A 75 -16.17 3.78 -15.08
C LEU A 75 -16.43 3.15 -16.46
N SER A 76 -17.35 3.75 -17.21
CA SER A 76 -17.85 3.25 -18.49
C SER A 76 -16.83 3.40 -19.63
N ARG A 77 -16.52 2.25 -20.25
CA ARG A 77 -16.13 1.95 -21.64
C ARG A 77 -15.42 3.07 -22.44
N GLY A 78 -14.10 2.94 -22.57
CA GLY A 78 -13.27 3.63 -23.57
C GLY A 78 -12.15 2.72 -24.08
N SER A 79 -12.22 2.41 -25.38
CA SER A 79 -11.22 1.81 -26.31
C SER A 79 -10.45 0.53 -25.90
N ASP A 80 -10.77 -0.57 -26.61
CA ASP A 80 -10.02 -1.82 -26.88
C ASP A 80 -8.63 -1.98 -26.26
N GLN A 81 -8.59 -2.43 -25.00
CA GLN A 81 -7.51 -3.29 -24.49
C GLN A 81 -8.20 -4.51 -23.88
N ASP A 82 -8.53 -5.47 -24.75
CA ASP A 82 -9.51 -6.52 -24.49
C ASP A 82 -8.89 -7.76 -23.86
N PHE A 83 -8.47 -7.73 -22.60
CA PHE A 83 -8.02 -8.96 -21.90
C PHE A 83 -9.19 -9.77 -21.34
N ASP A 84 -8.98 -11.03 -20.96
CA ASP A 84 -10.06 -11.94 -20.54
C ASP A 84 -10.24 -12.04 -19.02
N PHE A 85 -9.13 -12.08 -18.28
CA PHE A 85 -9.10 -12.23 -16.82
C PHE A 85 -7.78 -11.67 -16.26
N PHE A 86 -7.60 -11.64 -14.94
CA PHE A 86 -6.30 -11.35 -14.33
C PHE A 86 -5.70 -12.56 -13.63
N TYR A 87 -4.38 -12.66 -13.61
CA TYR A 87 -3.68 -13.35 -12.54
C TYR A 87 -3.41 -12.40 -11.37
N LEU A 88 -3.91 -12.74 -10.18
CA LEU A 88 -3.39 -12.22 -8.93
C LEU A 88 -2.20 -13.10 -8.51
N VAL A 89 -1.02 -12.50 -8.47
CA VAL A 89 0.22 -13.20 -8.15
C VAL A 89 0.70 -12.77 -6.77
N LEU A 90 0.75 -13.72 -5.85
CA LEU A 90 1.20 -13.52 -4.48
C LEU A 90 2.52 -14.27 -4.27
N GLN A 91 3.45 -13.65 -3.55
CA GLN A 91 4.81 -14.12 -3.34
C GLN A 91 5.09 -14.36 -1.86
N TRP A 92 5.75 -15.47 -1.55
CA TRP A 92 6.31 -15.73 -0.23
C TRP A 92 7.66 -15.02 -0.08
N PRO A 93 7.83 -14.11 0.90
CA PRO A 93 9.04 -13.29 0.99
C PRO A 93 10.30 -14.07 1.38
N ALA A 94 10.21 -15.14 2.18
CA ALA A 94 11.40 -15.93 2.53
C ALA A 94 12.02 -16.59 1.32
N SER A 95 11.21 -17.23 0.47
CA SER A 95 11.69 -17.85 -0.77
C SER A 95 12.23 -16.87 -1.79
N TYR A 96 11.97 -15.56 -1.64
CA TYR A 96 12.68 -14.55 -2.43
C TYR A 96 14.10 -14.30 -1.88
N CYS A 97 14.24 -14.31 -0.56
CA CYS A 97 15.41 -13.82 0.17
C CYS A 97 16.43 -14.88 0.55
N ASP A 98 16.10 -16.17 0.45
CA ASP A 98 17.01 -17.29 0.75
C ASP A 98 17.66 -17.90 -0.50
N THR A 99 17.47 -17.27 -1.68
CA THR A 99 18.12 -17.69 -2.93
C THR A 99 19.57 -17.18 -2.98
N LYS A 100 20.31 -17.55 -4.04
CA LYS A 100 21.65 -16.97 -4.31
C LYS A 100 21.62 -15.49 -4.72
N LYS A 101 20.45 -14.93 -5.02
CA LYS A 101 20.28 -13.52 -5.37
C LYS A 101 20.22 -12.67 -4.10
N SER A 102 20.71 -11.44 -4.20
CA SER A 102 20.58 -10.47 -3.11
C SER A 102 19.11 -10.13 -2.87
N CYS A 103 18.72 -10.08 -1.59
CA CYS A 103 17.44 -9.53 -1.13
C CYS A 103 17.72 -8.39 -0.14
N CYS A 104 16.93 -7.33 -0.24
CA CYS A 104 16.99 -6.18 0.66
C CYS A 104 15.59 -5.92 1.22
N PHE A 105 15.47 -5.77 2.54
CA PHE A 105 14.21 -5.34 3.13
C PHE A 105 13.88 -3.91 2.72
N PRO A 106 12.59 -3.56 2.54
CA PRO A 106 12.20 -2.22 2.18
C PRO A 106 12.53 -1.22 3.31
N THR A 107 12.52 0.07 2.99
CA THR A 107 12.88 1.12 3.95
C THR A 107 12.07 1.13 5.25
N PRO A 108 10.77 0.72 5.30
CA PRO A 108 10.05 0.61 6.56
C PRO A 108 10.53 -0.54 7.46
N GLY A 109 11.32 -1.49 6.94
CA GLY A 109 11.86 -2.62 7.68
C GLY A 109 11.49 -3.98 7.09
N LYS A 110 11.80 -5.05 7.83
CA LYS A 110 11.47 -6.43 7.45
C LYS A 110 9.95 -6.58 7.30
N PRO A 111 9.43 -7.10 6.16
CA PRO A 111 8.00 -7.35 6.00
C PRO A 111 7.48 -8.41 6.98
N GLU A 112 6.18 -8.47 7.16
CA GLU A 112 5.55 -9.56 7.92
C GLU A 112 5.74 -10.91 7.21
N ALA A 113 5.76 -12.00 7.97
CA ALA A 113 5.80 -13.38 7.45
C ALA A 113 4.43 -13.77 6.88
N ASP A 114 4.02 -13.09 5.81
CA ASP A 114 2.78 -13.31 5.07
C ASP A 114 3.04 -13.11 3.57
N PHE A 115 2.14 -13.63 2.73
CA PHE A 115 2.24 -13.46 1.28
C PHE A 115 2.13 -11.98 0.89
N GLY A 116 3.17 -11.48 0.23
CA GLY A 116 3.17 -10.17 -0.40
C GLY A 116 2.55 -10.24 -1.79
N VAL A 117 2.07 -9.11 -2.31
CA VAL A 117 1.66 -8.99 -3.71
C VAL A 117 2.91 -8.92 -4.58
N HIS A 118 2.93 -9.70 -5.66
CA HIS A 118 3.81 -9.44 -6.79
C HIS A 118 3.10 -8.53 -7.79
N GLY A 119 1.91 -8.92 -8.25
CA GLY A 119 1.11 -8.08 -9.15
C GLY A 119 -0.27 -8.62 -9.51
N LEU A 120 -1.00 -7.82 -10.29
CA LEU A 120 -2.30 -8.16 -10.86
C LEU A 120 -2.21 -8.01 -12.39
N TRP A 121 -2.12 -9.13 -13.10
CA TRP A 121 -1.71 -9.11 -14.50
C TRP A 121 -2.87 -9.47 -15.42
N PRO A 122 -3.31 -8.56 -16.30
CA PRO A 122 -4.26 -8.88 -17.36
C PRO A 122 -3.75 -10.03 -18.22
N ASN A 123 -4.62 -10.96 -18.59
CA ASN A 123 -4.24 -12.15 -19.35
C ASN A 123 -5.34 -12.56 -20.33
N TYR A 124 -4.97 -13.25 -21.39
CA TYR A 124 -5.89 -13.85 -22.35
C TYR A 124 -6.09 -15.34 -22.08
N ASN A 125 -7.22 -15.89 -22.53
CA ASN A 125 -7.57 -17.32 -22.40
C ASN A 125 -6.60 -18.26 -23.15
N ASN A 126 -5.91 -17.76 -24.17
CA ASN A 126 -4.88 -18.51 -24.89
C ASN A 126 -3.53 -18.60 -24.14
N GLY A 127 -3.42 -17.95 -22.97
CA GLY A 127 -2.21 -17.93 -22.15
C GLY A 127 -1.22 -16.80 -22.45
N SER A 128 -1.40 -16.01 -23.52
CA SER A 128 -0.65 -14.77 -23.71
C SER A 128 -1.21 -13.63 -22.86
N TYR A 129 -0.54 -12.48 -22.83
CA TYR A 129 -0.96 -11.33 -22.04
C TYR A 129 -0.59 -10.00 -22.70
N PRO A 130 -1.38 -8.93 -22.50
CA PRO A 130 -0.99 -7.58 -22.90
C PRO A 130 0.01 -6.98 -21.91
N ALA A 131 0.92 -6.13 -22.39
CA ALA A 131 1.89 -5.44 -21.55
C ALA A 131 2.27 -4.06 -22.12
N ASN A 132 2.60 -3.12 -21.24
CA ASN A 132 3.03 -1.76 -21.59
C ASN A 132 2.04 -1.02 -22.52
N CYS A 133 0.73 -1.15 -22.26
CA CYS A 133 -0.31 -0.74 -23.21
C CYS A 133 -0.52 0.76 -23.32
N ASN A 134 0.00 1.55 -22.37
CA ASN A 134 -0.15 3.00 -22.42
C ASN A 134 1.11 3.73 -21.96
N THR A 135 1.78 4.41 -22.89
CA THR A 135 2.98 5.22 -22.61
C THR A 135 2.66 6.65 -22.18
N THR A 136 1.38 7.05 -22.18
CA THR A 136 0.91 8.38 -21.75
C THR A 136 0.24 8.36 -20.37
N LYS A 137 -0.23 7.21 -19.90
CA LYS A 137 -0.76 6.97 -18.55
C LYS A 137 0.27 6.31 -17.63
N LEU A 138 1.50 6.84 -17.62
CA LEU A 138 2.56 6.32 -16.76
C LEU A 138 2.30 6.57 -15.28
N TYR A 139 3.02 5.84 -14.43
CA TYR A 139 2.95 6.00 -13.00
C TYR A 139 3.32 7.44 -12.58
N ASP A 140 2.41 8.09 -11.85
CA ASP A 140 2.61 9.47 -11.44
C ASP A 140 3.14 9.56 -10.01
N GLU A 141 4.47 9.58 -9.87
CA GLU A 141 5.14 9.75 -8.57
C GLU A 141 4.77 11.07 -7.88
N SER A 142 4.42 12.12 -8.64
CA SER A 142 4.08 13.44 -8.07
C SER A 142 2.75 13.43 -7.31
N LYS A 143 1.92 12.41 -7.53
CA LYS A 143 0.67 12.17 -6.80
C LYS A 143 0.85 11.26 -5.58
N VAL A 144 2.05 10.75 -5.35
CA VAL A 144 2.43 9.90 -4.21
C VAL A 144 2.92 10.71 -3.02
N PHE A 145 3.50 11.89 -3.25
CA PHE A 145 3.96 12.77 -2.18
C PHE A 145 3.05 13.99 -2.06
N LEU A 146 2.68 14.32 -0.82
CA LEU A 146 2.33 15.68 -0.47
C LEU A 146 3.54 16.56 -0.84
N THR A 147 3.48 17.26 -1.98
CA THR A 147 4.03 18.60 -1.94
C THR A 147 3.22 19.28 -0.83
N TYR A 148 3.86 19.52 0.30
CA TYR A 148 3.49 20.65 1.13
C TYR A 148 3.62 21.87 0.22
N ALA A 149 2.62 22.11 -0.63
CA ALA A 149 2.28 23.45 -1.00
C ALA A 149 1.93 24.10 0.34
N LEU A 150 2.97 24.62 1.00
CA LEU A 150 2.84 25.82 1.78
C LEU A 150 1.94 26.73 0.96
N LYS A 151 0.65 26.74 1.32
CA LYS A 151 -0.25 27.85 1.05
C LYS A 151 0.29 29.03 1.86
N ILE A 152 1.44 29.56 1.47
CA ILE A 152 1.72 30.96 1.66
C ILE A 152 0.93 31.61 0.52
N CYS A 153 -0.23 32.17 0.84
CA CYS A 153 -0.84 33.17 -0.02
C CYS A 153 0.16 34.32 -0.14
N VAL A 154 0.88 34.41 -1.25
CA VAL A 154 1.47 35.68 -1.65
C VAL A 154 0.33 36.48 -2.27
N GLN A 155 -0.25 37.38 -1.47
CA GLN A 155 -1.19 38.36 -1.98
C GLN A 155 -0.41 39.38 -2.80
N TYR A 156 -0.46 39.28 -4.12
CA TYR A 156 -0.08 40.38 -4.99
C TYR A 156 -1.16 40.55 -6.07
N GLN A 157 -1.86 41.69 -5.99
CA GLN A 157 -2.71 42.23 -7.06
C GLN A 157 -3.89 41.36 -7.55
N GLY A 158 -4.60 40.73 -6.62
CA GLY A 158 -6.02 40.41 -6.85
C GLY A 158 -6.34 39.28 -7.84
N LEU A 159 -5.39 38.46 -8.24
CA LEU A 159 -5.66 37.25 -9.05
C LEU A 159 -5.35 35.98 -8.26
N PHE A 160 -6.39 35.29 -7.78
CA PHE A 160 -6.28 33.93 -7.24
C PHE A 160 -6.62 32.92 -8.33
N LEU A 161 -5.62 32.30 -8.94
CA LEU A 161 -5.79 31.10 -9.76
C LEU A 161 -5.26 29.89 -8.98
N TYR A 162 -6.14 29.24 -8.22
CA TYR A 162 -5.87 27.90 -7.71
C TYR A 162 -7.07 26.99 -8.00
N ARG A 163 -7.12 26.49 -9.24
CA ARG A 163 -7.91 25.29 -9.58
C ARG A 163 -6.95 24.20 -10.05
N GLY A 164 -6.21 23.64 -9.09
CA GLY A 164 -5.55 22.35 -9.23
C GLY A 164 -6.16 21.40 -8.22
N LEU A 165 -7.20 20.64 -8.61
CA LEU A 165 -7.60 19.45 -7.87
C LEU A 165 -6.47 18.43 -8.05
N PHE A 166 -5.45 18.46 -7.21
CA PHE A 166 -4.48 17.38 -7.16
C PHE A 166 -5.15 16.21 -6.44
N THR A 167 -5.79 15.33 -7.21
CA THR A 167 -6.21 14.02 -6.71
C THR A 167 -4.95 13.24 -6.38
N HIS A 168 -4.64 13.08 -5.10
CA HIS A 168 -3.58 12.20 -4.63
C HIS A 168 -3.94 10.76 -5.02
N GLN A 169 -3.47 10.30 -6.17
CA GLN A 169 -4.00 9.10 -6.83
C GLN A 169 -3.76 7.81 -6.06
N ILE A 170 -2.82 7.73 -5.11
CA ILE A 170 -2.65 6.52 -4.28
C ILE A 170 -2.17 6.78 -2.85
N GLN A 171 -2.08 8.05 -2.40
CA GLN A 171 -1.42 8.42 -1.14
C GLN A 171 -2.03 7.69 0.08
N ASP A 172 -3.35 7.51 0.08
CA ASP A 172 -4.10 6.78 1.10
C ASP A 172 -3.81 5.28 1.12
N LEU A 173 -3.35 4.71 -0.01
CA LEU A 173 -3.01 3.30 -0.16
C LEU A 173 -1.56 2.99 0.24
N ILE A 174 -0.66 3.99 0.25
CA ILE A 174 0.79 3.79 0.48
C ILE A 174 1.10 2.98 1.75
N PRO A 175 0.50 3.23 2.93
CA PRO A 175 0.79 2.41 4.11
C PRO A 175 0.46 0.93 3.91
N ALA A 176 -0.64 0.63 3.21
CA ALA A 176 -1.03 -0.73 2.88
C ALA A 176 -0.13 -1.35 1.80
N MET A 177 0.28 -0.57 0.79
CA MET A 177 1.21 -1.03 -0.26
C MET A 177 2.60 -1.33 0.31
N GLN A 178 3.14 -0.48 1.19
CA GLN A 178 4.40 -0.74 1.88
C GLN A 178 4.37 -2.03 2.69
N LYS A 179 3.22 -2.33 3.30
CA LYS A 179 3.04 -3.52 4.12
C LYS A 179 2.82 -4.80 3.30
N TYR A 180 1.97 -4.73 2.28
CA TYR A 180 1.42 -5.90 1.60
C TYR A 180 1.91 -6.07 0.16
N TRP A 181 2.61 -5.08 -0.39
CA TRP A 181 3.23 -5.12 -1.72
C TRP A 181 4.69 -4.62 -1.67
N PRO A 182 5.53 -5.12 -0.73
CA PRO A 182 6.90 -4.62 -0.57
C PRO A 182 7.80 -5.00 -1.75
N SER A 183 8.74 -4.12 -2.07
CA SER A 183 9.89 -4.49 -2.92
C SER A 183 10.97 -5.15 -2.06
N LEU A 184 11.46 -6.31 -2.51
CA LEU A 184 12.58 -7.03 -1.89
C LEU A 184 13.89 -6.90 -2.70
N ASN A 185 13.86 -6.08 -3.76
CA ASN A 185 15.02 -5.81 -4.60
C ASN A 185 16.06 -4.97 -3.86
N CYS A 186 17.34 -5.19 -4.21
CA CYS A 186 18.44 -4.36 -3.75
C CYS A 186 18.76 -3.22 -4.74
N PRO A 187 19.14 -2.02 -4.25
CA PRO A 187 19.20 -1.64 -2.83
C PRO A 187 17.82 -1.47 -2.19
N SER A 188 17.77 -1.44 -0.85
CA SER A 188 16.54 -1.17 -0.08
C SER A 188 15.82 0.07 -0.62
N SER A 189 14.49 -0.03 -0.78
CA SER A 189 13.66 1.03 -1.36
C SER A 189 12.30 1.13 -0.66
N ASN A 190 11.57 2.20 -0.95
CA ASN A 190 10.22 2.42 -0.43
C ASN A 190 9.12 1.71 -1.24
N GLY A 191 9.48 0.96 -2.28
CA GLY A 191 8.55 0.24 -3.16
C GLY A 191 8.09 0.99 -4.41
N THR A 192 8.26 2.31 -4.49
CA THR A 192 7.71 3.13 -5.58
C THR A 192 8.10 2.64 -6.98
N ASN A 193 9.37 2.32 -7.20
CA ASN A 193 9.84 1.80 -8.50
C ASN A 193 9.17 0.48 -8.88
N PHE A 194 8.89 -0.37 -7.89
CA PHE A 194 8.24 -1.65 -8.13
C PHE A 194 6.76 -1.44 -8.48
N TRP A 195 6.06 -0.60 -7.74
CA TRP A 195 4.66 -0.27 -8.06
C TRP A 195 4.52 0.45 -9.39
N SER A 196 5.48 1.33 -9.71
CA SER A 196 5.59 1.98 -11.02
C SER A 196 5.73 0.95 -12.14
N HIS A 197 6.64 -0.02 -12.00
CA HIS A 197 6.79 -1.12 -12.95
C HIS A 197 5.49 -1.91 -13.14
N GLU A 198 4.83 -2.31 -12.05
CA GLU A 198 3.59 -3.09 -12.09
C GLU A 198 2.45 -2.30 -12.73
N TRP A 199 2.35 -1.00 -12.46
CA TRP A 199 1.38 -0.13 -13.11
C TRP A 199 1.68 0.03 -14.61
N ASP A 200 2.89 0.47 -14.96
CA ASP A 200 3.26 0.79 -16.34
C ASP A 200 3.15 -0.44 -17.25
N LYS A 201 3.58 -1.61 -16.75
CA LYS A 201 3.58 -2.84 -17.53
C LYS A 201 2.21 -3.52 -17.55
N HIS A 202 1.48 -3.55 -16.44
CA HIS A 202 0.25 -4.34 -16.31
C HIS A 202 -1.00 -3.49 -16.08
N GLY A 203 -0.95 -2.53 -15.16
CA GLY A 203 -2.08 -1.64 -14.85
C GLY A 203 -2.56 -0.80 -16.03
N THR A 204 -1.63 -0.31 -16.88
CA THR A 204 -1.95 0.46 -18.09
C THR A 204 -2.73 -0.30 -19.15
N CYS A 205 -2.73 -1.64 -19.08
CA CYS A 205 -3.50 -2.52 -19.95
C CYS A 205 -4.94 -2.76 -19.46
N THR A 206 -5.34 -2.07 -18.40
CA THR A 206 -6.68 -2.15 -17.82
C THR A 206 -7.50 -0.89 -18.10
N VAL A 207 -8.80 -0.99 -17.87
CA VAL A 207 -9.69 0.18 -17.86
C VAL A 207 -9.68 0.94 -16.52
N LEU A 208 -8.99 0.41 -15.50
CA LEU A 208 -8.93 1.01 -14.18
C LEU A 208 -8.01 2.23 -14.20
N ASP A 209 -8.34 3.23 -13.39
CA ASP A 209 -7.36 4.25 -13.02
C ASP A 209 -6.37 3.68 -11.99
N GLN A 210 -5.29 4.42 -11.76
CA GLN A 210 -4.20 4.00 -10.89
C GLN A 210 -4.67 3.68 -9.46
N HIS A 211 -5.53 4.52 -8.86
CA HIS A 211 -6.05 4.28 -7.51
C HIS A 211 -6.82 2.96 -7.46
N SER A 212 -7.78 2.82 -8.37
CA SER A 212 -8.67 1.67 -8.44
C SER A 212 -7.91 0.36 -8.67
N TYR A 213 -6.87 0.37 -9.51
CA TYR A 213 -6.00 -0.78 -9.72
C TYR A 213 -5.33 -1.22 -8.41
N PHE A 214 -4.55 -0.35 -7.76
CA PHE A 214 -3.85 -0.72 -6.52
C PHE A 214 -4.81 -1.09 -5.39
N LYS A 215 -5.94 -0.38 -5.27
CA LYS A 215 -6.99 -0.69 -4.30
C LYS A 215 -7.56 -2.08 -4.52
N ALA A 216 -7.88 -2.44 -5.76
CA ALA A 216 -8.39 -3.77 -6.11
C ALA A 216 -7.41 -4.87 -5.69
N VAL A 217 -6.12 -4.73 -6.00
CA VAL A 217 -5.11 -5.73 -5.65
C VAL A 217 -5.02 -5.95 -4.14
N LEU A 218 -5.03 -4.87 -3.34
CA LEU A 218 -4.99 -4.96 -1.88
C LEU A 218 -6.23 -5.68 -1.32
N ILE A 219 -7.42 -5.39 -1.86
CA ILE A 219 -8.67 -6.07 -1.48
C ILE A 219 -8.61 -7.55 -1.83
N LEU A 220 -8.20 -7.89 -3.06
CA LEU A 220 -8.12 -9.26 -3.55
C LEU A 220 -7.08 -10.09 -2.79
N ARG A 221 -5.91 -9.51 -2.46
CA ARG A 221 -4.93 -10.13 -1.57
C ARG A 221 -5.56 -10.50 -0.23
N LYS A 222 -6.21 -9.53 0.43
CA LYS A 222 -6.90 -9.76 1.71
C LYS A 222 -7.96 -10.84 1.60
N LYS A 223 -8.73 -10.84 0.50
CA LYS A 223 -9.79 -11.83 0.22
C LYS A 223 -9.25 -13.24 0.02
N SER A 224 -8.09 -13.39 -0.64
CA SER A 224 -7.46 -14.69 -0.88
C SER A 224 -7.00 -15.39 0.41
N ASN A 225 -6.56 -14.60 1.40
CA ASN A 225 -6.12 -15.06 2.72
C ASN A 225 -5.25 -16.34 2.70
N LEU A 226 -4.26 -16.37 1.78
CA LEU A 226 -3.50 -17.60 1.46
C LEU A 226 -2.80 -18.21 2.67
N LEU A 227 -2.14 -17.41 3.51
CA LEU A 227 -1.46 -17.94 4.69
C LEU A 227 -2.46 -18.61 5.65
N GLN A 228 -3.65 -18.03 5.85
CA GLN A 228 -4.69 -18.66 6.67
C GLN A 228 -5.17 -19.97 6.06
N ALA A 229 -5.36 -20.03 4.74
CA ALA A 229 -5.78 -21.25 4.05
C ALA A 229 -4.76 -22.39 4.25
N LEU A 230 -3.47 -22.10 4.10
CA LEU A 230 -2.38 -23.07 4.32
C LEU A 230 -2.29 -23.51 5.78
N THR A 231 -2.22 -22.54 6.70
CA THR A 231 -2.04 -22.83 8.13
C THR A 231 -3.22 -23.57 8.75
N SER A 232 -4.46 -23.33 8.27
CA SER A 232 -5.65 -24.08 8.69
C SER A 232 -5.60 -25.55 8.27
N ALA A 233 -4.82 -25.88 7.23
CA ALA A 233 -4.54 -27.25 6.80
C ALA A 233 -3.27 -27.84 7.44
N GLY A 234 -2.65 -27.13 8.41
CA GLY A 234 -1.42 -27.55 9.06
C GLY A 234 -0.14 -27.27 8.25
N ILE A 235 -0.24 -26.54 7.14
CA ILE A 235 0.91 -26.17 6.30
C ILE A 235 1.42 -24.80 6.78
N LYS A 236 2.58 -24.78 7.44
CA LYS A 236 3.13 -23.59 8.09
C LYS A 236 4.50 -23.24 7.51
N PRO A 237 4.90 -21.96 7.53
CA PRO A 237 6.24 -21.54 7.14
C PRO A 237 7.24 -21.91 8.25
N ASP A 238 7.58 -23.19 8.36
CA ASP A 238 8.37 -23.79 9.42
C ASP A 238 9.61 -24.55 8.92
N ASN A 239 10.04 -24.27 7.68
CA ASN A 239 11.05 -25.04 6.93
C ASN A 239 10.64 -26.51 6.71
N GLY A 240 9.36 -26.82 6.90
CA GLY A 240 8.80 -28.13 6.64
C GLY A 240 8.66 -28.41 5.15
N LEU A 241 8.67 -29.71 4.81
CA LEU A 241 8.43 -30.22 3.47
C LEU A 241 6.96 -30.62 3.32
N TYR A 242 6.32 -30.12 2.27
CA TYR A 242 4.91 -30.35 1.98
C TYR A 242 4.73 -30.85 0.56
N SER A 243 3.77 -31.75 0.33
CA SER A 243 3.47 -32.16 -1.03
C SER A 243 2.79 -31.02 -1.79
N LEU A 244 3.12 -30.87 -3.06
CA LEU A 244 2.50 -29.86 -3.92
C LEU A 244 0.97 -30.01 -3.97
N ASP A 245 0.49 -31.25 -3.92
CA ASP A 245 -0.94 -31.57 -3.88
C ASP A 245 -1.60 -31.13 -2.57
N SER A 246 -0.92 -31.25 -1.41
CA SER A 246 -1.49 -30.78 -0.15
C SER A 246 -1.60 -29.26 -0.11
N ILE A 247 -0.60 -28.54 -0.65
CA ILE A 247 -0.61 -27.08 -0.81
C ILE A 247 -1.78 -26.65 -1.71
N LYS A 248 -1.89 -27.22 -2.92
CA LYS A 248 -2.98 -26.90 -3.85
C LYS A 248 -4.35 -27.20 -3.25
N LYS A 249 -4.49 -28.33 -2.55
CA LYS A 249 -5.74 -28.70 -1.87
C LYS A 249 -6.08 -27.74 -0.73
N ALA A 250 -5.11 -27.33 0.07
CA ALA A 250 -5.31 -26.36 1.15
C ALA A 250 -5.78 -25.01 0.60
N ILE A 251 -5.15 -24.53 -0.49
CA ILE A 251 -5.58 -23.30 -1.18
C ILE A 251 -7.02 -23.47 -1.68
N LYS A 252 -7.32 -24.55 -2.41
CA LYS A 252 -8.67 -24.82 -2.93
C LYS A 252 -9.73 -24.87 -1.82
N ASN A 253 -9.41 -25.50 -0.69
CA ASN A 253 -10.33 -25.56 0.45
C ASN A 253 -10.55 -24.20 1.11
N GLY A 254 -9.51 -23.35 1.17
CA GLY A 254 -9.59 -22.04 1.79
C GLY A 254 -10.23 -20.95 0.90
N THR A 255 -10.00 -21.02 -0.41
CA THR A 255 -10.48 -20.01 -1.37
C THR A 255 -11.69 -20.46 -2.18
N GLY A 256 -11.97 -21.77 -2.23
CA GLY A 256 -12.95 -22.38 -3.14
C GLY A 256 -12.45 -22.53 -4.58
N LEU A 257 -11.19 -22.20 -4.87
CA LEU A 257 -10.67 -22.03 -6.22
C LEU A 257 -9.36 -22.78 -6.44
N ASP A 258 -9.19 -23.34 -7.64
CA ASP A 258 -7.91 -23.90 -8.05
C ASP A 258 -6.85 -22.79 -8.24
N ALA A 259 -5.62 -23.10 -7.85
CA ALA A 259 -4.49 -22.18 -7.94
C ALA A 259 -3.30 -22.86 -8.62
N ALA A 260 -2.49 -22.07 -9.33
CA ALA A 260 -1.16 -22.53 -9.74
C ALA A 260 -0.13 -22.12 -8.69
N VAL A 261 0.85 -22.99 -8.51
CA VAL A 261 1.94 -22.81 -7.55
C VAL A 261 3.23 -22.82 -8.34
N GLU A 262 4.05 -21.80 -8.12
CA GLU A 262 5.38 -21.65 -8.67
C GLU A 262 6.41 -21.81 -7.56
N CYS A 263 7.47 -22.55 -7.89
CA CYS A 263 8.57 -22.80 -7.00
C CYS A 263 9.84 -22.17 -7.54
N ASN A 264 10.74 -21.83 -6.64
CA ASN A 264 12.12 -21.52 -6.98
C ASN A 264 13.06 -22.41 -6.17
N LYS A 265 14.35 -22.10 -6.21
CA LYS A 265 15.37 -22.81 -5.45
C LYS A 265 16.04 -21.89 -4.44
N ASP A 266 16.22 -22.40 -3.22
CA ASP A 266 17.01 -21.75 -2.19
C ASP A 266 18.52 -21.73 -2.56
N ALA A 267 19.36 -21.16 -1.71
CA ALA A 267 20.80 -21.12 -1.93
C ALA A 267 21.45 -22.52 -2.00
N CYS A 268 20.84 -23.52 -1.36
CA CYS A 268 21.27 -24.91 -1.30
C CYS A 268 20.78 -25.76 -2.50
N GLY A 269 19.81 -25.26 -3.27
CA GLY A 269 19.22 -25.94 -4.43
C GLY A 269 17.91 -26.68 -4.16
N HIS A 270 17.34 -26.58 -2.95
CA HIS A 270 16.06 -27.19 -2.59
C HIS A 270 14.89 -26.44 -3.23
N ASP A 271 13.89 -27.18 -3.69
CA ASP A 271 12.67 -26.60 -4.25
C ASP A 271 11.74 -26.11 -3.13
N GLN A 272 11.23 -24.89 -3.28
CA GLN A 272 10.46 -24.21 -2.24
C GLN A 272 9.29 -23.40 -2.81
N LEU A 273 8.24 -23.24 -2.00
CA LEU A 273 7.03 -22.48 -2.34
C LEU A 273 7.33 -21.00 -2.54
N TYR A 274 7.29 -20.52 -3.79
CA TYR A 274 7.68 -19.15 -4.12
C TYR A 274 6.49 -18.24 -4.43
N GLN A 275 5.66 -18.59 -5.42
CA GLN A 275 4.52 -17.77 -5.83
C GLN A 275 3.25 -18.60 -6.01
N VAL A 276 2.11 -17.96 -5.76
CA VAL A 276 0.78 -18.53 -5.96
C VAL A 276 -0.01 -17.64 -6.89
N TYR A 277 -0.65 -18.26 -7.88
CA TYR A 277 -1.44 -17.61 -8.91
C TYR A 277 -2.90 -17.96 -8.70
N LEU A 278 -3.72 -16.94 -8.46
CA LEU A 278 -5.17 -17.00 -8.46
C LEU A 278 -5.71 -16.20 -9.64
N CYS A 279 -6.92 -16.50 -10.09
CA CYS A 279 -7.55 -15.74 -11.15
C CYS A 279 -8.61 -14.79 -10.63
N VAL A 280 -8.75 -13.66 -11.29
CA VAL A 280 -9.71 -12.59 -10.98
C VAL A 280 -10.51 -12.27 -12.24
N ASP A 281 -11.79 -11.96 -12.06
CA ASP A 281 -12.63 -11.47 -13.15
C ASP A 281 -12.08 -10.19 -13.78
N LYS A 282 -12.49 -9.92 -15.03
CA LYS A 282 -12.05 -8.75 -15.81
C LYS A 282 -12.37 -7.40 -15.14
N SER A 283 -13.33 -7.35 -14.23
CA SER A 283 -13.66 -6.17 -13.43
C SER A 283 -12.77 -5.97 -12.20
N ALA A 284 -11.82 -6.87 -11.93
CA ALA A 284 -10.92 -6.83 -10.77
C ALA A 284 -11.67 -6.80 -9.42
N SER A 285 -12.80 -7.49 -9.34
CA SER A 285 -13.70 -7.49 -8.18
C SER A 285 -13.72 -8.82 -7.45
N GLU A 286 -13.67 -9.93 -8.18
CA GLU A 286 -13.97 -11.25 -7.64
C GLU A 286 -12.92 -12.29 -8.07
N LEU A 287 -12.57 -13.18 -7.15
CA LEU A 287 -11.74 -14.33 -7.48
C LEU A 287 -12.59 -15.33 -8.26
N ILE A 288 -12.03 -15.89 -9.33
CA ILE A 288 -12.71 -16.83 -10.23
C ILE A 288 -11.87 -18.08 -10.48
N ASN A 289 -12.48 -19.14 -11.00
CA ASN A 289 -11.73 -20.27 -11.54
C ASN A 289 -10.90 -19.80 -12.73
N CYS A 290 -9.63 -20.21 -12.77
CA CYS A 290 -8.74 -19.83 -13.84
C CYS A 290 -9.17 -20.45 -15.18
N PRO A 291 -9.42 -19.63 -16.22
CA PRO A 291 -9.68 -20.15 -17.57
C PRO A 291 -8.51 -20.97 -18.11
N VAL A 292 -7.29 -20.54 -17.80
CA VAL A 292 -6.04 -21.24 -18.02
C VAL A 292 -5.18 -21.06 -16.79
N LEU A 293 -4.53 -22.13 -16.32
CA LEU A 293 -3.53 -22.06 -15.25
C LEU A 293 -2.12 -21.99 -15.86
N PRO A 294 -1.23 -21.15 -15.33
CA PRO A 294 0.13 -21.07 -15.84
C PRO A 294 0.86 -22.38 -15.51
N LYS A 295 1.59 -22.91 -16.49
CA LYS A 295 2.45 -24.08 -16.28
C LYS A 295 3.69 -23.65 -15.52
N LYS A 296 3.68 -23.88 -14.20
CA LYS A 296 4.78 -23.53 -13.30
C LYS A 296 5.52 -24.78 -12.85
N GLN A 297 6.83 -24.65 -12.66
CA GLN A 297 7.69 -25.76 -12.29
C GLN A 297 7.77 -25.87 -10.78
N CYS A 298 7.38 -27.03 -10.27
CA CYS A 298 7.55 -27.45 -8.88
C CYS A 298 7.81 -28.96 -8.89
N THR A 299 8.61 -29.43 -7.96
CA THR A 299 8.68 -30.85 -7.60
C THR A 299 7.40 -31.29 -6.87
N THR A 300 7.26 -32.59 -6.63
CA THR A 300 6.11 -33.15 -5.90
C THR A 300 6.12 -32.80 -4.41
N VAL A 301 7.29 -32.47 -3.87
CA VAL A 301 7.51 -32.04 -2.49
C VAL A 301 8.35 -30.79 -2.51
N VAL A 302 7.93 -29.78 -1.74
CA VAL A 302 8.56 -28.46 -1.69
C VAL A 302 8.65 -27.97 -0.25
N GLU A 303 9.66 -27.18 0.06
CA GLU A 303 9.81 -26.52 1.35
C GLU A 303 8.86 -25.32 1.46
N PHE A 304 8.34 -25.08 2.67
CA PHE A 304 7.74 -23.80 3.03
C PHE A 304 8.62 -23.09 4.07
N PRO A 305 9.57 -22.24 3.63
CA PRO A 305 10.59 -21.69 4.52
C PRO A 305 10.00 -20.66 5.49
N ALA A 306 10.58 -20.59 6.68
CA ALA A 306 10.29 -19.54 7.66
C ALA A 306 10.86 -18.18 7.20
N PHE A 307 10.17 -17.08 7.53
CA PHE A 307 10.61 -15.72 7.17
C PHE A 307 11.18 -14.91 8.34
#